data_AF-A0A9P5UPY8-F1
#
_entry.id   AF-A0A9P5UPY8-F1
#
_cell.length_a   1.000
_cell.length_b   1.000
_cell.length_c   1.000
_cell.angle_alpha   90.00
_cell.angle_beta   90.00
_cell.angle_gamma   90.00
#
_symmetry.space_group_name_H-M   'P 1'
#
loop_
_entity.id
_entity.type
_entity.pdbx_description
1 polymer ?
#
loop_
_entity_poly.entity_id
_entity_poly.type
_entity_poly.pdbx_seq_one_letter_code
_entity_poly.pdbx_strand_id
1 'polypeptide(L)'
;MTFLRAFSRPHFLSALIYIIGAVYVQAGSSPSSGAKYPRAGVVPPTNSPEVKAWLKEIDLSEAPKIGLNHGAPPSCPAKIDPSVCYWTCQDCAADDIVACPGSNVWGLTFDDGPTEVTPSLLEVLHKENVKATFFLIGGNVVQYPNIVKTELEQGHHLASHTWSHHALTTLTNEQIVAEMKWTEKAIEDVTGYRVKYMRPPYGDVDNRVRFVLRKLGYIVVDWTGDAFDTNDWKIPMKQATVPSAIEHLEKSIITYIANKNFNKKGFISLEHDLSSETVDVAKSLIPFGTSHGLIIQSISNCLRDAFPYAAMHGVVKGNGSNPTTGINAVAHSQSGANDANASIASSAGASNFSLLLRSEKISLYVLILASAVAMLSSL
;
A
#
# COMPACT_ATOMS: atom_id res chain seq x y z
N MET A 1 -29.42 -32.27 -3.42
CA MET A 1 -29.45 -32.64 -1.98
C MET A 1 -28.42 -33.75 -1.84
N THR A 2 -27.23 -33.59 -1.25
CA THR A 2 -26.91 -33.01 0.06
C THR A 2 -25.41 -32.66 0.05
N PHE A 3 -25.04 -31.47 0.53
CA PHE A 3 -23.65 -31.00 0.64
C PHE A 3 -22.93 -31.75 1.78
N LEU A 4 -21.76 -32.33 1.49
CA LEU A 4 -20.84 -32.86 2.49
C LEU A 4 -20.00 -31.70 3.07
N ARG A 5 -20.28 -31.37 4.33
CA ARG A 5 -19.33 -30.74 5.25
C ARG A 5 -18.47 -31.85 5.87
N ALA A 6 -17.14 -31.72 5.80
CA ALA A 6 -16.23 -32.31 6.79
C ALA A 6 -14.84 -31.65 6.76
N PHE A 7 -14.56 -30.88 7.82
CA PHE A 7 -13.32 -30.77 8.61
C PHE A 7 -11.96 -31.20 8.02
N SER A 8 -11.00 -30.28 8.15
CA SER A 8 -9.74 -30.54 8.83
C SER A 8 -9.14 -29.25 9.45
N ARG A 9 -9.09 -29.23 10.79
CA ARG A 9 -8.25 -28.33 11.59
C ARG A 9 -6.80 -28.83 11.53
N PRO A 10 -5.79 -27.97 11.69
CA PRO A 10 -4.57 -28.34 12.39
C PRO A 10 -4.54 -27.68 13.77
N HIS A 11 -4.29 -28.51 14.78
CA HIS A 11 -3.96 -28.10 16.13
C HIS A 11 -2.54 -27.52 16.19
N PHE A 12 -2.43 -26.44 16.96
CA PHE A 12 -1.26 -25.86 17.62
C PHE A 12 -0.04 -26.77 17.74
N LEU A 13 1.09 -26.33 17.20
CA LEU A 13 2.40 -26.47 17.82
C LEU A 13 3.34 -25.35 17.32
N SER A 14 4.18 -24.89 18.24
CA SER A 14 5.37 -24.03 18.05
C SER A 14 5.16 -22.52 18.22
N ALA A 15 5.34 -22.11 19.48
CA ALA A 15 5.85 -20.81 19.84
C ALA A 15 7.29 -20.65 19.32
N LEU A 16 7.48 -19.74 18.36
CA LEU A 16 8.72 -19.00 18.17
C LEU A 16 8.38 -17.73 17.36
N ILE A 17 7.69 -16.79 18.01
CA ILE A 17 7.46 -15.44 17.49
C ILE A 17 8.50 -14.56 18.15
N TYR A 18 9.53 -14.23 17.38
CA TYR A 18 10.51 -13.12 17.49
C TYR A 18 11.72 -13.56 16.68
N ILE A 19 12.31 -12.63 15.91
CA ILE A 19 13.35 -12.84 14.87
C ILE A 19 12.66 -13.15 13.53
N ILE A 20 12.36 -12.16 12.70
CA ILE A 20 13.31 -11.38 11.90
C ILE A 20 12.81 -9.93 11.80
N GLY A 21 13.68 -8.97 12.15
CA GLY A 21 13.39 -7.53 12.21
C GLY A 21 13.92 -6.84 13.47
N ALA A 22 14.19 -7.60 14.53
CA ALA A 22 14.90 -7.10 15.71
C ALA A 22 16.42 -7.16 15.48
N VAL A 23 16.98 -6.13 14.86
CA VAL A 23 18.35 -5.73 15.20
C VAL A 23 18.36 -5.47 16.72
N TYR A 24 19.30 -6.09 17.43
CA TYR A 24 19.49 -5.99 18.88
C TYR A 24 19.37 -4.52 19.35
N VAL A 25 18.22 -4.14 19.93
CA VAL A 25 18.12 -2.95 20.78
C VAL A 25 18.08 -3.42 22.22
N GLN A 26 19.25 -3.41 22.83
CA GLN A 26 19.48 -3.63 24.25
C GLN A 26 18.37 -2.97 25.09
N ALA A 27 17.83 -3.71 26.06
CA ALA A 27 16.83 -3.22 27.01
C ALA A 27 17.46 -2.12 27.91
N GLY A 28 17.50 -0.89 27.38
CA GLY A 28 17.81 0.33 28.12
C GLY A 28 16.52 0.98 28.62
N SER A 29 16.60 1.53 29.83
CA SER A 29 15.58 2.21 30.62
C SER A 29 14.80 3.31 29.87
N SER A 30 13.62 3.66 30.43
CA SER A 30 12.72 4.78 30.13
C SER A 30 13.20 5.81 29.11
N PRO A 31 12.33 6.27 28.18
CA PRO A 31 12.71 7.35 27.27
C PRO A 31 13.18 8.55 28.09
N SER A 32 14.43 8.94 27.84
CA SER A 32 14.99 10.17 28.37
C SER A 32 14.07 11.32 27.97
N SER A 33 13.82 12.24 28.90
CA SER A 33 13.14 13.50 28.63
C SER A 33 13.88 14.25 27.51
N GLY A 34 13.41 14.10 26.27
CA GLY A 34 14.06 14.69 25.08
C GLY A 34 13.86 13.95 23.75
N ALA A 35 13.41 12.69 23.73
CA ALA A 35 13.12 12.00 22.48
C ALA A 35 11.87 12.57 21.79
N LYS A 36 11.99 12.97 20.51
CA LYS A 36 10.89 13.54 19.70
C LYS A 36 9.73 12.56 19.45
N TYR A 37 10.04 11.27 19.43
CA TYR A 37 9.09 10.19 19.16
C TYR A 37 9.21 9.07 20.20
N PRO A 38 8.17 8.25 20.41
CA PRO A 38 8.25 7.02 21.20
C PRO A 38 9.31 6.06 20.67
N ARG A 39 9.64 5.03 21.45
CA ARG A 39 10.53 3.96 20.99
C ARG A 39 9.85 3.17 19.86
N ALA A 40 10.55 2.94 18.75
CA ALA A 40 10.07 2.09 17.66
C ALA A 40 9.84 0.64 18.13
N GLY A 41 8.81 -0.01 17.57
CA GLY A 41 8.45 -1.40 17.90
C GLY A 41 7.83 -1.61 19.29
N VAL A 42 7.52 -0.53 20.03
CA VAL A 42 6.87 -0.59 21.35
C VAL A 42 5.59 0.24 21.32
N VAL A 43 4.51 -0.28 21.90
CA VAL A 43 3.24 0.45 22.04
C VAL A 43 3.50 1.80 22.70
N PRO A 44 3.13 2.93 22.07
CA PRO A 44 3.39 4.24 22.64
C PRO A 44 2.70 4.46 24.01
N PRO A 45 3.33 5.21 24.93
CA PRO A 45 2.74 5.50 26.22
C PRO A 45 1.52 6.42 26.08
N THR A 46 0.43 6.06 26.74
CA THR A 46 -0.84 6.82 26.72
C THR A 46 -0.84 8.05 27.63
N ASN A 47 0.18 8.21 28.48
CA ASN A 47 0.28 9.27 29.46
C ASN A 47 1.14 10.48 29.04
N SER A 48 1.68 10.45 27.82
CA SER A 48 2.44 11.56 27.22
C SER A 48 1.56 12.80 27.04
N PRO A 49 2.14 14.03 27.07
CA PRO A 49 1.38 15.26 26.81
C PRO A 49 0.64 15.25 25.47
N GLU A 50 1.27 14.73 24.42
CA GLU A 50 0.72 14.61 23.07
C GLU A 50 -0.51 13.70 23.05
N VAL A 51 -0.38 12.47 23.59
CA VAL A 51 -1.50 11.52 23.61
C VAL A 51 -2.63 12.03 24.51
N LYS A 52 -2.32 12.65 25.64
CA LYS A 52 -3.35 13.32 26.47
C LYS A 52 -4.05 14.46 25.75
N ALA A 53 -3.38 15.18 24.85
CA ALA A 53 -4.00 16.21 24.05
C ALA A 53 -4.95 15.59 23.01
N TRP A 54 -4.48 14.60 22.24
CA TRP A 54 -5.31 13.91 21.25
C TRP A 54 -6.53 13.23 21.86
N LEU A 55 -6.39 12.58 23.03
CA LEU A 55 -7.50 11.94 23.72
C LEU A 55 -8.60 12.92 24.18
N LYS A 56 -8.29 14.21 24.37
CA LYS A 56 -9.29 15.23 24.69
C LYS A 56 -10.14 15.62 23.48
N GLU A 57 -9.65 15.38 22.27
CA GLU A 57 -10.32 15.75 21.02
C GLU A 57 -11.24 14.64 20.50
N ILE A 58 -11.19 13.45 21.10
CA ILE A 58 -11.86 12.25 20.61
C ILE A 58 -12.87 11.76 21.64
N ASP A 59 -14.14 11.71 21.27
CA ASP A 59 -15.17 11.08 22.07
C ASP A 59 -15.23 9.57 21.84
N LEU A 60 -14.75 8.83 22.85
CA LEU A 60 -14.71 7.37 22.88
C LEU A 60 -15.79 6.75 23.78
N SER A 61 -16.71 7.56 24.34
CA SER A 61 -17.69 7.10 25.33
C SER A 61 -18.68 6.06 24.80
N GLU A 62 -18.95 6.08 23.50
CA GLU A 62 -19.85 5.14 22.80
C GLU A 62 -19.13 3.92 22.20
N ALA A 63 -17.83 3.72 22.49
CA ALA A 63 -17.10 2.58 21.96
C ALA A 63 -17.76 1.26 22.38
N PRO A 64 -17.97 0.30 21.44
CA PRO A 64 -18.47 -1.02 21.77
C PRO A 64 -17.65 -1.69 22.88
N LYS A 65 -18.34 -2.24 23.88
CA LYS A 65 -17.72 -2.91 25.04
C LYS A 65 -17.32 -4.35 24.69
N ILE A 66 -16.33 -4.48 23.82
CA ILE A 66 -15.73 -5.76 23.43
C ILE A 66 -14.45 -5.95 24.25
N GLY A 67 -14.27 -7.13 24.85
CA GLY A 67 -13.09 -7.47 25.63
C GLY A 67 -11.82 -7.52 24.79
N LEU A 68 -10.66 -7.32 25.43
CA LEU A 68 -9.38 -7.40 24.73
C LEU A 68 -9.02 -8.85 24.42
N ASN A 69 -8.47 -9.07 23.22
CA ASN A 69 -7.92 -10.36 22.83
C ASN A 69 -6.47 -10.52 23.34
N HIS A 70 -5.89 -11.71 23.14
CA HIS A 70 -4.53 -12.04 23.54
C HIS A 70 -3.78 -12.76 22.42
N GLY A 71 -2.46 -12.55 22.36
CA GLY A 71 -1.55 -13.12 21.36
C GLY A 71 -1.16 -12.12 20.27
N ALA A 72 -0.14 -12.49 19.48
CA ALA A 72 0.32 -11.75 18.31
C ALA A 72 0.86 -12.76 17.28
N PRO A 73 0.04 -13.26 16.32
CA PRO A 73 -1.33 -12.83 16.04
C PRO A 73 -2.32 -13.25 17.15
N PRO A 74 -3.43 -12.52 17.34
CA PRO A 74 -4.42 -12.87 18.34
C PRO A 74 -5.12 -14.19 17.98
N SER A 75 -5.39 -15.01 19.00
CA SER A 75 -6.18 -16.23 18.78
C SER A 75 -7.66 -15.91 18.72
N CYS A 76 -8.34 -16.41 17.69
CA CYS A 76 -9.78 -16.24 17.56
C CYS A 76 -10.52 -16.85 18.77
N PRO A 77 -11.43 -16.09 19.42
CA PRO A 77 -12.21 -16.61 20.53
C PRO A 77 -12.98 -17.87 20.14
N ALA A 78 -13.04 -18.85 21.04
CA ALA A 78 -13.75 -20.11 20.79
C ALA A 78 -15.25 -19.92 20.49
N LYS A 79 -15.83 -18.82 21.01
CA LYS A 79 -17.17 -18.34 20.68
C LYS A 79 -17.09 -16.84 20.49
N ILE A 80 -17.48 -16.37 19.31
CA ILE A 80 -17.60 -14.95 19.00
C ILE A 80 -19.08 -14.61 19.07
N ASP A 81 -19.41 -13.52 19.75
CA ASP A 81 -20.78 -12.99 19.78
C ASP A 81 -21.23 -12.72 18.33
N PRO A 82 -22.40 -13.21 17.88
CA PRO A 82 -22.86 -13.01 16.50
C PRO A 82 -23.03 -11.54 16.07
N SER A 83 -23.13 -10.61 17.02
CA SER A 83 -23.16 -9.17 16.76
C SER A 83 -21.78 -8.56 16.48
N VAL A 84 -20.70 -9.29 16.80
CA VAL A 84 -19.33 -8.85 16.57
C VAL A 84 -18.90 -9.26 15.17
N CYS A 85 -18.64 -8.26 14.33
CA CYS A 85 -18.00 -8.38 13.04
C CYS A 85 -16.49 -8.31 13.22
N TYR A 86 -15.83 -9.46 13.14
CA TYR A 86 -14.39 -9.58 13.32
C TYR A 86 -13.74 -10.14 12.04
N TRP A 87 -12.90 -9.33 11.37
CA TRP A 87 -12.29 -9.69 10.08
C TRP A 87 -11.46 -10.97 10.19
N THR A 88 -10.37 -10.98 10.97
CA THR A 88 -9.45 -12.12 11.10
C THR A 88 -10.13 -13.46 11.42
N CYS A 89 -11.25 -13.43 12.12
CA CYS A 89 -11.88 -14.66 12.63
C CYS A 89 -13.13 -15.11 11.87
N GLN A 90 -13.72 -14.25 11.05
CA GLN A 90 -15.00 -14.50 10.38
C GLN A 90 -15.10 -13.94 8.97
N ASP A 91 -14.01 -13.37 8.43
CA ASP A 91 -14.00 -12.60 7.18
C ASP A 91 -15.07 -11.50 7.13
N CYS A 92 -15.43 -10.97 8.30
CA CYS A 92 -16.45 -9.93 8.41
C CYS A 92 -15.81 -8.55 8.21
N ALA A 93 -15.97 -8.00 7.00
CA ALA A 93 -15.38 -6.73 6.58
C ALA A 93 -16.20 -5.49 6.99
N ALA A 94 -17.46 -5.64 7.41
CA ALA A 94 -18.39 -4.51 7.57
C ALA A 94 -18.41 -3.59 6.33
N ASP A 95 -17.86 -2.38 6.44
CA ASP A 95 -17.71 -1.37 5.38
C ASP A 95 -16.24 -1.10 5.00
N ASP A 96 -15.32 -1.96 5.44
CA ASP A 96 -13.90 -1.88 5.11
C ASP A 96 -13.65 -2.13 3.62
N ILE A 97 -12.52 -1.62 3.15
CA ILE A 97 -12.11 -1.79 1.75
C ILE A 97 -11.33 -3.09 1.62
N VAL A 98 -11.96 -4.09 1.03
CA VAL A 98 -11.36 -5.42 0.79
C VAL A 98 -11.14 -5.75 -0.68
N ALA A 99 -11.56 -4.87 -1.59
CA ALA A 99 -11.44 -5.04 -3.03
C ALA A 99 -11.46 -3.69 -3.74
N CYS A 100 -10.71 -3.58 -4.85
CA CYS A 100 -10.81 -2.44 -5.74
C CYS A 100 -12.08 -2.52 -6.61
N PRO A 101 -12.69 -1.38 -7.00
CA PRO A 101 -13.77 -1.38 -7.96
C PRO A 101 -13.25 -1.65 -9.39
N GLY A 102 -14.13 -2.18 -10.24
CA GLY A 102 -13.82 -2.43 -11.67
C GLY A 102 -13.25 -3.82 -11.93
N SER A 103 -13.32 -4.26 -13.19
CA SER A 103 -12.83 -5.58 -13.61
C SER A 103 -11.33 -5.54 -13.88
N ASN A 104 -10.63 -6.64 -13.57
CA ASN A 104 -9.19 -6.81 -13.80
C ASN A 104 -8.31 -5.78 -13.09
N VAL A 105 -8.82 -5.12 -12.05
CA VAL A 105 -8.04 -4.18 -11.25
C VAL A 105 -7.35 -4.92 -10.11
N TRP A 106 -6.04 -4.69 -9.98
CA TRP A 106 -5.25 -5.17 -8.85
C TRP A 106 -4.76 -3.97 -8.04
N GLY A 107 -5.31 -3.82 -6.82
CA GLY A 107 -4.78 -2.95 -5.78
C GLY A 107 -3.53 -3.55 -5.17
N LEU A 108 -2.36 -3.10 -5.62
CA LEU A 108 -1.06 -3.59 -5.15
C LEU A 108 -0.68 -2.90 -3.84
N THR A 109 -0.35 -3.67 -2.80
CA THR A 109 -0.04 -3.12 -1.48
C THR A 109 1.12 -3.82 -0.80
N PHE A 110 1.89 -3.06 -0.02
CA PHE A 110 3.02 -3.55 0.78
C PHE A 110 2.88 -3.08 2.23
N ASP A 111 2.98 -4.02 3.17
CA ASP A 111 2.92 -3.77 4.61
C ASP A 111 4.33 -3.80 5.25
N ASP A 112 4.41 -3.29 6.47
CA ASP A 112 5.57 -3.31 7.38
C ASP A 112 6.77 -2.43 7.01
N GLY A 113 6.76 -1.83 5.82
CA GLY A 113 7.75 -0.86 5.39
C GLY A 113 7.75 0.47 6.17
N PRO A 114 8.70 1.37 5.86
CA PRO A 114 9.85 1.11 5.00
C PRO A 114 10.92 0.24 5.68
N THR A 115 11.74 -0.44 4.89
CA THR A 115 12.90 -1.22 5.31
C THR A 115 14.13 -0.86 4.46
N GLU A 116 15.29 -1.46 4.73
CA GLU A 116 16.48 -1.27 3.90
C GLU A 116 16.32 -1.80 2.46
N VAL A 117 15.37 -2.70 2.21
CA VAL A 117 15.15 -3.31 0.89
C VAL A 117 14.08 -2.62 0.05
N THR A 118 13.23 -1.78 0.66
CA THR A 118 12.21 -0.98 -0.05
C THR A 118 12.72 -0.24 -1.28
N PRO A 119 13.94 0.35 -1.32
CA PRO A 119 14.46 1.00 -2.53
C PRO A 119 14.57 0.05 -3.73
N SER A 120 14.86 -1.23 -3.50
CA SER A 120 14.90 -2.24 -4.57
C SER A 120 13.49 -2.54 -5.12
N LEU A 121 12.46 -2.50 -4.27
CA LEU A 121 11.08 -2.62 -4.71
C LEU A 121 10.63 -1.38 -5.51
N LEU A 122 11.02 -0.18 -5.08
CA LEU A 122 10.71 1.06 -5.79
C LEU A 122 11.33 1.07 -7.20
N GLU A 123 12.53 0.53 -7.39
CA GLU A 123 13.12 0.37 -8.73
C GLU A 123 12.25 -0.50 -9.66
N VAL A 124 11.69 -1.58 -9.12
CA VAL A 124 10.81 -2.50 -9.86
C VAL A 124 9.51 -1.80 -10.22
N LEU A 125 8.87 -1.14 -9.25
CA LEU A 125 7.63 -0.39 -9.48
C LEU A 125 7.82 0.72 -10.51
N HIS A 126 8.95 1.42 -10.46
CA HIS A 126 9.30 2.43 -11.45
C HIS A 126 9.50 1.83 -12.84
N LYS A 127 10.25 0.73 -12.95
CA LYS A 127 10.52 0.04 -14.23
C LYS A 127 9.23 -0.47 -14.89
N GLU A 128 8.31 -1.02 -14.10
CA GLU A 128 7.02 -1.52 -14.58
C GLU A 128 5.98 -0.40 -14.72
N ASN A 129 6.32 0.85 -14.35
CA ASN A 129 5.42 2.00 -14.34
C ASN A 129 4.12 1.75 -13.54
N VAL A 130 4.25 1.07 -12.40
CA VAL A 130 3.15 0.72 -11.49
C VAL A 130 3.23 1.58 -10.23
N LYS A 131 2.07 1.92 -9.66
CA LYS A 131 1.98 2.55 -8.34
C LYS A 131 1.38 1.55 -7.35
N ALA A 132 1.91 1.49 -6.14
CA ALA A 132 1.41 0.69 -5.03
C ALA A 132 0.91 1.57 -3.88
N THR A 133 0.27 0.96 -2.89
CA THR A 133 0.08 1.54 -1.55
C THR A 133 1.07 0.93 -0.58
N PHE A 134 1.75 1.77 0.20
CA PHE A 134 2.60 1.34 1.31
C PHE A 134 1.91 1.62 2.63
N PHE A 135 1.69 0.59 3.44
CA PHE A 135 1.18 0.70 4.81
C PHE A 135 2.36 0.73 5.77
N LEU A 136 2.67 1.93 6.27
CA LEU A 136 3.91 2.21 6.97
C LEU A 136 3.80 2.03 8.48
N ILE A 137 4.77 1.33 9.07
CA ILE A 137 4.96 1.29 10.52
C ILE A 137 5.61 2.61 10.96
N GLY A 138 4.99 3.32 11.92
CA GLY A 138 5.44 4.64 12.36
C GLY A 138 6.88 4.65 12.90
N GLY A 139 7.29 3.61 13.63
CA GLY A 139 8.69 3.44 14.05
C GLY A 139 9.68 3.40 12.88
N ASN A 140 9.29 2.74 11.78
CA ASN A 140 10.12 2.61 10.57
C ASN A 140 10.18 3.91 9.78
N VAL A 141 9.09 4.69 9.76
CA VAL A 141 9.05 6.04 9.15
C VAL A 141 10.13 6.96 9.77
N VAL A 142 10.30 6.90 11.10
CA VAL A 142 11.34 7.69 11.79
C VAL A 142 12.74 7.18 11.46
N GLN A 143 12.91 5.88 11.24
CA GLN A 143 14.20 5.27 10.91
C GLN A 143 14.61 5.53 9.46
N TYR A 144 13.67 5.51 8.52
CA TYR A 144 13.94 5.62 7.07
C TYR A 144 13.16 6.77 6.40
N PRO A 145 13.26 8.02 6.88
CA PRO A 145 12.45 9.13 6.37
C PRO A 145 12.72 9.46 4.89
N ASN A 146 13.92 9.19 4.39
CA ASN A 146 14.26 9.42 2.98
C ASN A 146 13.58 8.41 2.05
N ILE A 147 13.36 7.18 2.51
CA ILE A 147 12.63 6.15 1.74
C ILE A 147 11.17 6.57 1.61
N VAL A 148 10.54 6.99 2.71
CA VAL A 148 9.15 7.51 2.71
C VAL A 148 8.97 8.70 1.78
N LYS A 149 9.93 9.64 1.75
CA LYS A 149 9.91 10.74 0.77
C LYS A 149 9.98 10.22 -0.65
N THR A 150 10.84 9.25 -0.92
CA THR A 150 11.00 8.65 -2.25
C THR A 150 9.71 7.93 -2.67
N GLU A 151 9.06 7.20 -1.77
CA GLU A 151 7.77 6.55 -2.03
C GLU A 151 6.73 7.60 -2.50
N LEU A 152 6.62 8.71 -1.77
CA LEU A 152 5.70 9.79 -2.09
C LEU A 152 6.06 10.52 -3.40
N GLU A 153 7.33 10.87 -3.59
CA GLU A 153 7.84 11.57 -4.78
C GLU A 153 7.66 10.73 -6.05
N GLN A 154 7.75 9.40 -5.95
CA GLN A 154 7.43 8.49 -7.03
C GLN A 154 5.92 8.29 -7.24
N GLY A 155 5.07 8.96 -6.46
CA GLY A 155 3.61 8.95 -6.64
C GLY A 155 2.92 7.71 -6.08
N HIS A 156 3.55 7.01 -5.15
CA HIS A 156 2.90 5.92 -4.41
C HIS A 156 1.94 6.49 -3.35
N HIS A 157 0.99 5.66 -2.93
CA HIS A 157 0.04 6.01 -1.88
C HIS A 157 0.60 5.60 -0.52
N LEU A 158 0.68 6.53 0.43
CA LEU A 158 1.11 6.23 1.79
C LEU A 158 -0.09 6.07 2.71
N ALA A 159 -0.06 5.03 3.54
CA ALA A 159 -1.10 4.71 4.52
C ALA A 159 -0.46 4.27 5.85
N SER A 160 -1.25 4.25 6.94
CA SER A 160 -0.77 3.87 8.28
C SER A 160 -0.83 2.35 8.50
N HIS A 161 0.18 1.80 9.17
CA HIS A 161 0.18 0.44 9.70
C HIS A 161 0.49 0.39 11.19
N THR A 162 -0.04 1.36 11.95
CA THR A 162 0.22 1.57 13.39
C THR A 162 1.67 1.97 13.68
N TRP A 163 2.00 2.24 14.94
CA TRP A 163 3.34 2.66 15.35
C TRP A 163 4.25 1.47 15.57
N SER A 164 3.72 0.43 16.20
CA SER A 164 4.49 -0.70 16.74
C SER A 164 4.08 -2.06 16.18
N HIS A 165 3.12 -2.11 15.26
CA HIS A 165 2.62 -3.35 14.66
C HIS A 165 1.95 -4.31 15.66
N HIS A 166 1.33 -3.78 16.72
CA HIS A 166 0.55 -4.59 17.65
C HIS A 166 -0.87 -4.82 17.14
N ALA A 167 -1.39 -6.02 17.41
CA ALA A 167 -2.76 -6.41 17.10
C ALA A 167 -3.77 -5.53 17.87
N LEU A 168 -4.59 -4.75 17.15
CA LEU A 168 -5.39 -3.68 17.73
C LEU A 168 -6.47 -4.16 18.71
N THR A 169 -7.01 -5.36 18.53
CA THR A 169 -8.00 -5.93 19.45
C THR A 169 -7.39 -6.30 20.81
N THR A 170 -6.06 -6.39 20.91
CA THR A 170 -5.33 -6.61 22.17
C THR A 170 -5.07 -5.31 22.94
N LEU A 171 -5.29 -4.15 22.30
CA LEU A 171 -4.99 -2.82 22.84
C LEU A 171 -6.25 -2.12 23.37
N THR A 172 -6.08 -1.31 24.42
CA THR A 172 -7.13 -0.38 24.87
C THR A 172 -7.41 0.69 23.81
N ASN A 173 -8.57 1.36 23.89
CA ASN A 173 -8.91 2.41 22.93
C ASN A 173 -7.87 3.54 22.93
N GLU A 174 -7.33 3.89 24.11
CA GLU A 174 -6.30 4.91 24.26
C GLU A 174 -4.97 4.49 23.64
N GLN A 175 -4.62 3.21 23.74
CA GLN A 175 -3.45 2.66 23.07
C GLN A 175 -3.61 2.68 21.54
N ILE A 176 -4.80 2.34 21.03
CA ILE A 176 -5.11 2.48 19.59
C ILE A 176 -4.95 3.93 19.14
N VAL A 177 -5.47 4.91 19.90
CA VAL A 177 -5.25 6.33 19.59
C VAL A 177 -3.76 6.67 19.52
N ALA A 178 -2.97 6.18 20.48
CA ALA A 178 -1.54 6.44 20.52
C ALA A 178 -0.80 5.80 19.33
N GLU A 179 -1.08 4.54 19.00
CA GLU A 179 -0.56 3.84 17.82
C GLU A 179 -0.79 4.64 16.54
N MET A 180 -2.04 5.09 16.34
CA MET A 180 -2.41 5.76 15.10
C MET A 180 -1.87 7.18 15.01
N LYS A 181 -1.99 7.98 16.08
CA LYS A 181 -1.59 9.40 16.04
C LYS A 181 -0.08 9.60 16.01
N TRP A 182 0.70 8.71 16.62
CA TRP A 182 2.16 8.78 16.47
C TRP A 182 2.62 8.44 15.05
N THR A 183 1.99 7.46 14.40
CA THR A 183 2.27 7.14 12.99
C THR A 183 1.84 8.26 12.05
N GLU A 184 0.63 8.82 12.23
CA GLU A 184 0.15 10.00 11.51
C GLU A 184 1.15 11.14 11.59
N LYS A 185 1.60 11.46 12.81
CA LYS A 185 2.55 12.52 13.06
C LYS A 185 3.91 12.27 12.39
N ALA A 186 4.45 11.05 12.48
CA ALA A 186 5.74 10.75 11.87
C ALA A 186 5.69 10.87 10.34
N ILE A 187 4.61 10.38 9.71
CA ILE A 187 4.42 10.51 8.26
C ILE A 187 4.24 11.98 7.88
N GLU A 188 3.43 12.75 8.62
CA GLU A 188 3.22 14.18 8.37
C GLU A 188 4.51 14.99 8.51
N ASP A 189 5.30 14.75 9.57
CA ASP A 189 6.57 15.45 9.79
C ASP A 189 7.58 15.20 8.65
N VAL A 190 7.50 14.06 7.96
CA VAL A 190 8.39 13.69 6.83
C VAL A 190 7.88 14.20 5.49
N THR A 191 6.57 14.15 5.28
CA THR A 191 5.94 14.31 3.96
C THR A 191 5.15 15.60 3.80
N GLY A 192 4.73 16.20 4.91
CA GLY A 192 3.74 17.27 4.93
C GLY A 192 2.32 16.80 4.61
N TYR A 193 2.02 15.50 4.69
CA TYR A 193 0.68 14.95 4.47
C TYR A 193 0.22 14.08 5.63
N ARG A 194 -1.06 14.19 6.00
CA ARG A 194 -1.69 13.31 6.98
C ARG A 194 -2.42 12.17 6.27
N VAL A 195 -2.03 10.94 6.59
CA VAL A 195 -2.69 9.74 6.05
C VAL A 195 -4.08 9.56 6.64
N LYS A 196 -5.04 9.08 5.84
CA LYS A 196 -6.39 8.72 6.30
C LYS A 196 -6.76 7.26 5.99
N TYR A 197 -5.90 6.53 5.28
CA TYR A 197 -6.04 5.10 5.08
C TYR A 197 -5.14 4.35 6.07
N MET A 198 -5.61 3.20 6.54
CA MET A 198 -4.79 2.32 7.36
C MET A 198 -5.16 0.86 7.12
N ARG A 199 -4.20 -0.01 7.39
CA ARG A 199 -4.42 -1.44 7.49
C ARG A 199 -4.14 -1.89 8.93
N PRO A 200 -5.02 -2.65 9.58
CA PRO A 200 -4.75 -3.23 10.89
C PRO A 200 -3.67 -4.32 10.79
N PRO A 201 -2.62 -4.31 11.64
CA PRO A 201 -1.70 -5.43 11.77
C PRO A 201 -2.46 -6.74 11.95
N TYR A 202 -2.04 -7.79 11.24
CA TYR A 202 -2.69 -9.11 11.24
C TYR A 202 -4.14 -9.14 10.71
N GLY A 203 -4.61 -8.06 10.06
CA GLY A 203 -6.04 -7.87 9.75
C GLY A 203 -6.91 -7.75 11.02
N ASP A 204 -6.30 -7.43 12.16
CA ASP A 204 -6.94 -7.55 13.47
C ASP A 204 -7.90 -6.39 13.76
N VAL A 205 -9.15 -6.54 13.31
CA VAL A 205 -10.16 -5.49 13.43
C VAL A 205 -11.57 -6.04 13.75
N ASP A 206 -12.10 -5.62 14.90
CA ASP A 206 -13.47 -5.85 15.35
C ASP A 206 -14.30 -4.55 15.34
N ASN A 207 -15.57 -4.57 15.78
CA ASN A 207 -16.39 -3.35 15.84
C ASN A 207 -15.82 -2.27 16.76
N ARG A 208 -15.12 -2.63 17.84
CA ARG A 208 -14.53 -1.67 18.79
C ARG A 208 -13.35 -0.96 18.13
N VAL A 209 -12.46 -1.72 17.50
CA VAL A 209 -11.32 -1.18 16.75
C VAL A 209 -11.81 -0.28 15.62
N ARG A 210 -12.77 -0.73 14.79
CA ARG A 210 -13.37 0.10 13.72
C ARG A 210 -13.96 1.40 14.27
N PHE A 211 -14.66 1.34 15.40
CA PHE A 211 -15.23 2.53 16.03
C PHE A 211 -14.14 3.57 16.34
N VAL A 212 -13.05 3.15 16.99
CA VAL A 212 -11.94 4.05 17.33
C VAL A 212 -11.28 4.61 16.08
N LEU A 213 -10.99 3.77 15.08
CA LEU A 213 -10.39 4.19 13.80
C LEU A 213 -11.26 5.21 13.05
N ARG A 214 -12.58 5.01 13.02
CA ARG A 214 -13.51 5.97 12.41
C ARG A 214 -13.57 7.29 13.17
N LYS A 215 -13.54 7.27 14.50
CA LYS A 215 -13.47 8.50 15.32
C LYS A 215 -12.19 9.30 15.06
N LEU A 216 -11.11 8.62 14.69
CA LEU A 216 -9.85 9.22 14.26
C LEU A 216 -9.85 9.66 12.79
N GLY A 217 -10.88 9.33 12.00
CA GLY A 217 -11.00 9.67 10.59
C GLY A 217 -10.32 8.68 9.64
N TYR A 218 -9.95 7.49 10.11
CA TYR A 218 -9.33 6.46 9.28
C TYR A 218 -10.34 5.62 8.50
N ILE A 219 -9.92 5.24 7.29
CA ILE A 219 -10.54 4.24 6.43
C ILE A 219 -9.72 2.96 6.54
N VAL A 220 -10.37 1.87 6.89
CA VAL A 220 -9.76 0.55 7.03
C VAL A 220 -9.67 -0.12 5.66
N VAL A 221 -8.49 -0.66 5.35
CA VAL A 221 -8.21 -1.42 4.13
C VAL A 221 -7.59 -2.76 4.51
N ASP A 222 -8.27 -3.84 4.19
CA ASP A 222 -7.71 -5.20 4.28
C ASP A 222 -7.33 -5.69 2.88
N TRP A 223 -7.37 -7.00 2.63
CA TRP A 223 -7.08 -7.62 1.33
C TRP A 223 -8.22 -8.55 0.91
N THR A 224 -8.19 -9.04 -0.33
CA THR A 224 -9.29 -9.85 -0.90
C THR A 224 -9.25 -11.31 -0.41
N GLY A 225 -9.19 -11.53 0.90
CA GLY A 225 -9.14 -12.85 1.52
C GLY A 225 -7.86 -13.64 1.21
N ASP A 226 -7.74 -14.84 1.79
CA ASP A 226 -6.51 -15.65 1.81
C ASP A 226 -5.95 -16.02 0.43
N ALA A 227 -6.80 -16.04 -0.60
CA ALA A 227 -6.35 -16.31 -1.96
C ALA A 227 -5.41 -15.21 -2.51
N PHE A 228 -5.52 -13.98 -1.99
CA PHE A 228 -4.72 -12.83 -2.41
C PHE A 228 -3.75 -12.36 -1.32
N ASP A 229 -3.59 -13.13 -0.25
CA ASP A 229 -2.42 -13.05 0.63
C ASP A 229 -1.29 -13.89 0.01
N THR A 230 -0.19 -13.25 -0.34
CA THR A 230 0.97 -13.94 -0.94
C THR A 230 1.65 -14.91 0.00
N ASN A 231 1.42 -14.77 1.31
CA ASN A 231 2.13 -15.50 2.36
C ASN A 231 3.65 -15.31 2.30
N ASP A 232 4.14 -14.25 1.68
CA ASP A 232 5.56 -13.94 1.54
C ASP A 232 6.26 -13.73 2.89
N TRP A 233 5.56 -13.24 3.90
CA TRP A 233 6.03 -13.14 5.29
C TRP A 233 6.49 -14.49 5.88
N LYS A 234 6.03 -15.63 5.34
CA LYS A 234 6.49 -16.96 5.76
C LYS A 234 7.89 -17.31 5.25
N ILE A 235 8.40 -16.59 4.24
CA ILE A 235 9.72 -16.82 3.63
C ILE A 235 10.85 -16.55 4.63
N PRO A 236 10.95 -15.35 5.25
CA PRO A 236 11.99 -15.12 6.27
C PRO A 236 11.87 -16.12 7.43
N MET A 237 10.66 -16.56 7.77
CA MET A 237 10.41 -17.57 8.81
C MET A 237 10.78 -19.01 8.39
N LYS A 238 11.26 -19.21 7.17
CA LYS A 238 11.58 -20.53 6.57
C LYS A 238 10.39 -21.49 6.54
N GLN A 239 9.18 -20.93 6.44
CA GLN A 239 7.91 -21.66 6.35
C GLN A 239 7.34 -21.65 4.93
N ALA A 240 7.89 -20.81 4.05
CA ALA A 240 7.63 -20.78 2.62
C ALA A 240 8.92 -20.51 1.85
N THR A 241 8.88 -20.70 0.53
CA THR A 241 9.94 -20.31 -0.40
C THR A 241 9.42 -19.27 -1.38
N VAL A 242 10.32 -18.49 -1.99
CA VAL A 242 9.96 -17.52 -3.05
C VAL A 242 9.11 -18.17 -4.14
N PRO A 243 9.48 -19.34 -4.73
CA PRO A 243 8.63 -20.01 -5.72
C PRO A 243 7.24 -20.35 -5.22
N SER A 244 7.10 -20.80 -3.96
CA SER A 244 5.78 -21.18 -3.42
C SER A 244 4.84 -19.98 -3.23
N ALA A 245 5.37 -18.82 -2.83
CA ALA A 245 4.59 -17.59 -2.71
C ALA A 245 4.16 -17.06 -4.09
N ILE A 246 5.06 -17.12 -5.08
CA ILE A 246 4.76 -16.78 -6.47
C ILE A 246 3.66 -17.70 -7.02
N GLU A 247 3.84 -19.03 -6.94
CA GLU A 247 2.88 -20.01 -7.45
C GLU A 247 1.49 -19.83 -6.81
N HIS A 248 1.44 -19.54 -5.51
CA HIS A 248 0.19 -19.28 -4.80
C HIS A 248 -0.59 -18.11 -5.40
N LEU A 249 0.04 -16.94 -5.56
CA LEU A 249 -0.67 -15.78 -6.11
C LEU A 249 -0.94 -15.93 -7.62
N GLU A 250 -0.02 -16.51 -8.40
CA GLU A 250 -0.25 -16.78 -9.82
C GLU A 250 -1.50 -17.65 -10.03
N LYS A 251 -1.65 -18.71 -9.24
CA LYS A 251 -2.83 -19.59 -9.28
C LYS A 251 -4.12 -18.82 -8.95
N SER A 252 -4.09 -17.96 -7.94
CA SER A 252 -5.23 -17.10 -7.58
C SER A 252 -5.57 -16.12 -8.70
N ILE A 253 -4.57 -15.48 -9.32
CA ILE A 253 -4.75 -14.58 -10.46
C ILE A 253 -5.36 -15.31 -11.66
N ILE A 254 -4.83 -16.48 -12.04
CA ILE A 254 -5.37 -17.29 -13.14
C ILE A 254 -6.83 -17.66 -12.87
N THR A 255 -7.13 -18.09 -11.64
CA THR A 255 -8.50 -18.44 -11.23
C THR A 255 -9.44 -17.24 -11.28
N TYR A 256 -8.98 -16.08 -10.83
CA TYR A 256 -9.71 -14.82 -10.87
C TYR A 256 -10.04 -14.42 -12.31
N ILE A 257 -9.06 -14.42 -13.20
CA ILE A 257 -9.22 -14.03 -14.62
C ILE A 257 -10.16 -14.99 -15.35
N ALA A 258 -10.05 -16.29 -15.09
CA ALA A 258 -10.89 -17.30 -15.72
C ALA A 258 -12.37 -17.20 -15.30
N ASN A 259 -12.67 -16.61 -14.14
CA ASN A 259 -14.01 -16.58 -13.59
C ASN A 259 -14.72 -15.23 -13.82
N LYS A 260 -15.62 -15.22 -14.82
CA LYS A 260 -16.43 -14.06 -15.22
C LYS A 260 -17.39 -13.50 -14.14
N ASN A 261 -17.57 -14.20 -13.03
CA ASN A 261 -18.36 -13.71 -11.91
C ASN A 261 -17.49 -13.05 -10.83
N PHE A 262 -16.28 -13.57 -10.58
CA PHE A 262 -15.33 -12.97 -9.64
C PHE A 262 -14.65 -11.73 -10.21
N ASN A 263 -14.33 -11.74 -11.51
CA ASN A 263 -13.65 -10.61 -12.16
C ASN A 263 -14.51 -9.36 -12.36
N LYS A 264 -15.74 -9.30 -11.82
CA LYS A 264 -16.59 -8.09 -11.86
C LYS A 264 -16.12 -7.00 -10.90
N LYS A 265 -15.30 -7.38 -9.91
CA LYS A 265 -14.58 -6.47 -9.01
C LYS A 265 -13.09 -6.78 -9.09
N GLY A 266 -12.27 -5.81 -8.70
CA GLY A 266 -10.84 -5.98 -8.57
C GLY A 266 -10.53 -6.76 -7.29
N PHE A 267 -9.25 -6.95 -7.05
CA PHE A 267 -8.75 -7.51 -5.80
C PHE A 267 -7.66 -6.60 -5.22
N ILE A 268 -7.33 -6.82 -3.95
CA ILE A 268 -6.25 -6.19 -3.22
C ILE A 268 -5.35 -7.33 -2.74
N SER A 269 -4.06 -7.29 -3.08
CA SER A 269 -3.08 -8.25 -2.57
C SER A 269 -2.52 -7.81 -1.22
N LEU A 270 -2.10 -8.78 -0.42
CA LEU A 270 -1.25 -8.55 0.75
C LEU A 270 0.16 -9.11 0.46
N GLU A 271 1.14 -8.20 0.51
CA GLU A 271 2.57 -8.42 0.30
C GLU A 271 3.34 -7.58 1.32
N HIS A 272 4.63 -7.86 1.52
CA HIS A 272 5.47 -7.15 2.47
C HIS A 272 6.86 -6.88 1.89
N ASP A 273 7.42 -5.71 2.12
CA ASP A 273 8.78 -5.34 1.70
C ASP A 273 9.82 -5.60 2.81
N LEU A 274 9.73 -6.77 3.45
CA LEU A 274 10.51 -7.16 4.64
C LEU A 274 11.94 -7.63 4.33
N SER A 275 12.15 -8.30 3.21
CA SER A 275 13.45 -8.85 2.83
C SER A 275 13.64 -8.87 1.32
N SER A 276 14.88 -9.08 0.85
CA SER A 276 15.15 -9.20 -0.57
C SER A 276 14.31 -10.30 -1.22
N GLU A 277 14.07 -11.39 -0.50
CA GLU A 277 13.25 -12.52 -0.96
C GLU A 277 11.76 -12.16 -1.12
N THR A 278 11.18 -11.36 -0.22
CA THR A 278 9.78 -10.91 -0.39
C THR A 278 9.67 -9.90 -1.54
N VAL A 279 10.68 -9.04 -1.72
CA VAL A 279 10.78 -8.16 -2.89
C VAL A 279 10.95 -8.97 -4.19
N ASP A 280 11.66 -10.10 -4.16
CA ASP A 280 11.80 -10.99 -5.33
C ASP A 280 10.46 -11.65 -5.73
N VAL A 281 9.56 -11.88 -4.78
CA VAL A 281 8.18 -12.32 -5.07
C VAL A 281 7.45 -11.25 -5.89
N ALA A 282 7.48 -9.98 -5.46
CA ALA A 282 6.88 -8.86 -6.18
C ALA A 282 7.49 -8.66 -7.59
N LYS A 283 8.82 -8.81 -7.72
CA LYS A 283 9.54 -8.76 -9.02
C LYS A 283 9.00 -9.75 -10.04
N SER A 284 8.51 -10.91 -9.60
CA SER A 284 7.92 -11.92 -10.48
C SER A 284 6.44 -11.62 -10.75
N LEU A 285 5.69 -11.28 -9.71
CA LEU A 285 4.24 -11.17 -9.78
C LEU A 285 3.74 -9.92 -10.52
N ILE A 286 4.44 -8.79 -10.43
CA ILE A 286 4.01 -7.55 -11.10
C ILE A 286 4.05 -7.69 -12.65
N PRO A 287 5.15 -8.16 -13.27
CA PRO A 287 5.17 -8.44 -14.70
C PRO A 287 4.16 -9.53 -15.10
N PHE A 288 4.00 -10.57 -14.28
CA PHE A 288 3.02 -11.64 -14.52
C PHE A 288 1.59 -11.09 -14.57
N GLY A 289 1.19 -10.28 -13.60
CA GLY A 289 -0.15 -9.68 -13.58
C GLY A 289 -0.39 -8.79 -14.80
N THR A 290 0.60 -7.98 -15.15
CA THR A 290 0.55 -7.09 -16.32
C THR A 290 0.42 -7.89 -17.62
N SER A 291 1.19 -8.97 -17.80
CA SER A 291 1.10 -9.83 -18.99
C SER A 291 -0.23 -10.55 -19.12
N HIS A 292 -0.97 -10.70 -18.02
CA HIS A 292 -2.31 -11.28 -17.97
C HIS A 292 -3.44 -10.22 -18.02
N GLY A 293 -3.11 -8.98 -18.36
CA GLY A 293 -4.09 -7.92 -18.60
C GLY A 293 -4.70 -7.31 -17.34
N LEU A 294 -4.03 -7.46 -16.18
CA LEU A 294 -4.41 -6.76 -14.96
C LEU A 294 -3.97 -5.29 -15.03
N ILE A 295 -4.81 -4.41 -14.50
CA ILE A 295 -4.53 -3.00 -14.28
C ILE A 295 -4.04 -2.87 -12.83
N ILE A 296 -2.73 -2.81 -12.66
CA ILE A 296 -2.08 -2.73 -11.34
C ILE A 296 -1.95 -1.27 -10.92
N GLN A 297 -2.46 -0.94 -9.73
CA GLN A 297 -2.49 0.43 -9.23
C GLN A 297 -2.56 0.47 -7.70
N SER A 298 -2.31 1.65 -7.13
CA SER A 298 -2.48 1.90 -5.70
C SER A 298 -3.96 1.87 -5.31
N ILE A 299 -4.23 1.74 -4.01
CA ILE A 299 -5.58 1.77 -3.44
C ILE A 299 -6.27 3.11 -3.72
N SER A 300 -5.57 4.23 -3.52
CA SER A 300 -6.14 5.56 -3.82
C SER A 300 -6.57 5.69 -5.28
N ASN A 301 -5.74 5.22 -6.21
CA ASN A 301 -6.04 5.25 -7.64
C ASN A 301 -7.21 4.33 -7.99
N CYS A 302 -7.24 3.12 -7.42
CA CYS A 302 -8.32 2.18 -7.72
C CYS A 302 -9.67 2.66 -7.19
N LEU A 303 -9.69 3.33 -6.04
CA LEU A 303 -10.88 3.95 -5.48
C LEU A 303 -11.24 5.29 -6.15
N ARG A 304 -10.36 5.82 -7.01
CA ARG A 304 -10.46 7.16 -7.62
C ARG A 304 -10.56 8.27 -6.58
N ASP A 305 -9.87 8.12 -5.46
CA ASP A 305 -9.79 9.15 -4.44
C ASP A 305 -8.75 10.20 -4.85
N ALA A 306 -9.24 11.35 -5.31
CA ALA A 306 -8.39 12.48 -5.70
C ALA A 306 -7.69 13.17 -4.51
N PHE A 307 -8.13 12.89 -3.28
CA PHE A 307 -7.58 13.50 -2.05
C PHE A 307 -7.30 12.42 -1.00
N PRO A 308 -6.34 11.52 -1.23
CA PRO A 308 -6.11 10.35 -0.38
C PRO A 308 -5.51 10.68 0.99
N TYR A 309 -5.19 11.96 1.25
CA TYR A 309 -4.69 12.47 2.51
C TYR A 309 -5.76 13.32 3.22
N ALA A 310 -5.77 13.31 4.55
CA ALA A 310 -6.68 14.11 5.35
C ALA A 310 -6.41 15.61 5.14
N ALA A 311 -7.47 16.42 5.09
CA ALA A 311 -7.34 17.87 5.01
C ALA A 311 -6.55 18.39 6.23
N MET A 312 -5.63 19.33 6.00
CA MET A 312 -4.91 20.00 7.09
C MET A 312 -5.89 20.76 7.98
N HIS A 313 -5.81 20.55 9.29
CA HIS A 313 -6.59 21.31 10.28
C HIS A 313 -6.05 22.75 10.24
N GLY A 314 -6.80 23.66 9.60
CA GLY A 314 -6.38 25.04 9.37
C GLY A 314 -7.09 25.76 8.22
N VAL A 315 -7.76 25.04 7.32
CA VAL A 315 -8.73 25.65 6.39
C VAL A 315 -10.12 25.52 6.99
N VAL A 316 -10.50 26.49 7.81
CA VAL A 316 -11.91 26.71 8.15
C VAL A 316 -12.64 26.96 6.83
N LYS A 317 -13.43 25.99 6.38
CA LYS A 317 -14.46 26.24 5.36
C LYS A 317 -15.46 27.20 5.99
N GLY A 318 -15.30 28.48 5.69
CA GLY A 318 -16.33 29.48 5.95
C GLY A 318 -17.62 29.05 5.28
N ASN A 319 -18.71 29.09 6.04
CA ASN A 319 -20.07 28.93 5.53
C ASN A 319 -20.33 30.00 4.46
N GLY A 320 -20.66 29.57 3.24
CA GLY A 320 -21.12 30.48 2.20
C GLY A 320 -20.91 29.93 0.80
N SER A 321 -22.01 29.54 0.15
CA SER A 321 -22.26 29.53 -1.29
C SER A 321 -21.13 29.14 -2.25
N ASN A 322 -21.34 28.04 -2.96
CA ASN A 322 -20.67 27.61 -4.19
C ASN A 322 -20.11 28.77 -5.04
N PRO A 323 -18.85 28.67 -5.49
CA PRO A 323 -18.53 29.11 -6.84
C PRO A 323 -17.78 28.04 -7.63
N THR A 324 -18.34 27.74 -8.79
CA THR A 324 -17.64 27.28 -9.99
C THR A 324 -16.39 28.11 -10.29
N THR A 325 -15.45 27.46 -10.98
CA THR A 325 -14.27 27.99 -11.72
C THR A 325 -12.91 28.00 -11.00
N GLY A 326 -12.11 26.97 -11.33
CA GLY A 326 -10.79 27.11 -11.98
C GLY A 326 -9.64 27.70 -11.17
N ILE A 327 -8.71 26.85 -10.74
CA ILE A 327 -7.31 27.28 -10.53
C ILE A 327 -6.36 26.23 -11.11
N ASN A 328 -5.45 26.75 -11.93
CA ASN A 328 -4.54 26.09 -12.84
C ASN A 328 -3.43 25.27 -12.17
N ALA A 329 -3.03 24.23 -12.89
CA ALA A 329 -1.78 23.50 -12.73
C ALA A 329 -0.57 24.44 -12.75
N VAL A 330 0.39 24.15 -11.88
CA VAL A 330 1.70 24.80 -11.86
C VAL A 330 2.52 24.25 -13.03
N ALA A 331 2.65 25.04 -14.09
CA ALA A 331 3.57 24.79 -15.19
C ALA A 331 4.93 25.44 -14.90
N HIS A 332 5.99 24.66 -15.16
CA HIS A 332 7.39 25.06 -15.12
C HIS A 332 7.66 26.28 -16.01
N SER A 333 8.35 27.29 -15.44
CA SER A 333 8.82 28.46 -16.16
C SER A 333 10.10 28.16 -16.95
N GLN A 334 10.05 28.28 -18.27
CA GLN A 334 11.23 28.63 -19.06
C GLN A 334 11.12 30.09 -19.51
N SER A 335 12.22 30.81 -19.29
CA SER A 335 12.47 32.20 -19.64
C SER A 335 12.56 32.41 -21.16
N GLY A 336 11.85 33.39 -21.68
CA GLY A 336 12.01 33.89 -23.06
C GLY A 336 11.38 35.27 -23.19
N ALA A 337 12.19 36.23 -23.61
CA ALA A 337 11.92 37.66 -23.62
C ALA A 337 10.76 38.11 -24.53
N ASN A 338 10.13 39.21 -24.13
CA ASN A 338 9.17 39.98 -24.91
C ASN A 338 9.81 40.55 -26.18
N ASP A 339 9.08 40.58 -27.30
CA ASP A 339 8.89 41.82 -28.05
C ASP A 339 7.72 41.80 -29.04
N ALA A 340 6.99 42.91 -28.98
CA ALA A 340 6.23 43.63 -30.01
C ALA A 340 5.16 42.94 -30.89
N ASN A 341 3.96 43.47 -30.70
CA ASN A 341 2.74 43.41 -31.49
C ASN A 341 2.87 44.16 -32.84
N ALA A 342 2.47 43.55 -33.95
CA ALA A 342 1.97 44.26 -35.14
C ALA A 342 1.14 43.33 -36.04
N SER A 343 -0.14 43.66 -36.17
CA SER A 343 -1.07 43.15 -37.17
C SER A 343 -0.78 43.73 -38.56
N ILE A 344 -1.04 42.97 -39.64
CA ILE A 344 -1.93 43.31 -40.80
C ILE A 344 -1.72 42.36 -42.01
N ALA A 345 -2.86 41.89 -42.54
CA ALA A 345 -3.23 41.50 -43.91
C ALA A 345 -2.52 40.39 -44.72
N SER A 346 -3.32 39.34 -44.98
CA SER A 346 -3.62 38.68 -46.27
C SER A 346 -2.65 38.77 -47.46
N SER A 347 -2.29 37.61 -48.03
CA SER A 347 -2.59 37.29 -49.43
C SER A 347 -2.35 35.80 -49.74
N ALA A 348 -3.18 35.27 -50.63
CA ALA A 348 -3.13 33.92 -51.16
C ALA A 348 -1.94 33.73 -52.13
N GLY A 349 -1.45 32.50 -52.24
CA GLY A 349 -0.47 32.12 -53.25
C GLY A 349 -0.18 30.62 -53.22
N ALA A 350 -1.01 29.85 -53.92
CA ALA A 350 -0.70 28.46 -54.26
C ALA A 350 0.25 28.44 -55.46
N SER A 351 1.33 27.67 -55.39
CA SER A 351 1.92 27.02 -56.56
C SER A 351 2.95 25.97 -56.16
N ASN A 352 2.70 24.75 -56.64
CA ASN A 352 3.64 23.66 -56.80
C ASN A 352 4.88 24.10 -57.58
N PHE A 353 6.07 23.62 -57.22
CA PHE A 353 6.98 23.01 -58.20
C PHE A 353 7.99 22.07 -57.56
N SER A 354 8.33 21.08 -58.36
CA SER A 354 9.06 19.85 -58.17
C SER A 354 10.59 19.97 -58.07
N LEU A 355 11.18 18.92 -57.50
CA LEU A 355 12.49 18.29 -57.78
C LEU A 355 13.70 19.17 -58.11
N LEU A 356 14.79 18.98 -57.37
CA LEU A 356 16.07 18.60 -57.97
C LEU A 356 17.03 17.93 -56.95
N LEU A 357 17.59 16.83 -57.42
CA LEU A 357 18.61 15.96 -56.82
C LEU A 357 20.00 16.61 -56.82
N ARG A 358 20.84 16.24 -55.84
CA ARG A 358 22.26 15.82 -55.97
C ARG A 358 22.77 15.40 -54.58
N SER A 359 23.08 14.12 -54.35
CA SER A 359 24.41 13.47 -54.44
C SER A 359 25.45 14.11 -53.50
N GLU A 360 26.28 13.44 -52.71
CA GLU A 360 26.64 12.04 -52.48
C GLU A 360 27.55 12.08 -51.24
N LYS A 361 27.52 11.07 -50.37
CA LYS A 361 28.72 10.36 -49.90
C LYS A 361 28.35 9.14 -49.06
N ILE A 362 28.80 8.01 -49.57
CA ILE A 362 28.70 6.63 -49.08
C ILE A 362 29.90 6.32 -48.17
N SER A 363 29.69 5.57 -47.09
CA SER A 363 30.60 4.52 -46.56
C SER A 363 29.83 3.76 -45.46
N LEU A 364 29.02 2.76 -45.78
CA LEU A 364 29.36 1.33 -45.95
C LEU A 364 29.83 0.64 -44.65
N TYR A 365 28.92 -0.06 -43.98
CA TYR A 365 29.16 -1.35 -43.30
C TYR A 365 27.82 -2.09 -43.11
N VAL A 366 27.57 -3.07 -43.97
CA VAL A 366 26.66 -4.23 -43.81
C VAL A 366 27.50 -5.39 -44.39
N LEU A 367 27.49 -6.65 -43.97
CA LEU A 367 26.48 -7.60 -43.50
C LEU A 367 27.24 -8.91 -43.23
N ILE A 368 26.69 -9.85 -42.43
CA ILE A 368 26.82 -11.33 -42.48
C ILE A 368 26.45 -11.86 -41.08
N LEU A 369 25.54 -12.80 -40.83
CA LEU A 369 24.55 -13.55 -41.62
C LEU A 369 23.57 -14.14 -40.59
N ALA A 370 22.30 -14.27 -40.95
CA ALA A 370 21.33 -15.10 -40.25
C ALA A 370 20.96 -16.33 -41.11
N SER A 371 20.56 -17.40 -40.43
CA SER A 371 19.71 -18.55 -40.84
C SER A 371 20.26 -19.72 -41.69
N ALA A 372 20.23 -20.92 -41.09
CA ALA A 372 19.81 -22.23 -41.65
C ALA A 372 19.63 -23.21 -40.45
N VAL A 373 18.41 -23.51 -39.96
CA VAL A 373 17.46 -24.58 -40.36
C VAL A 373 18.02 -26.02 -40.25
N ALA A 374 17.58 -26.67 -39.18
CA ALA A 374 16.96 -28.00 -39.05
C ALA A 374 17.60 -29.29 -39.62
N MET A 375 17.60 -30.29 -38.72
CA MET A 375 17.47 -31.74 -38.93
C MET A 375 18.63 -32.53 -39.53
N LEU A 376 19.24 -33.35 -38.67
CA LEU A 376 19.64 -34.72 -39.00
C LEU A 376 19.49 -35.61 -37.77
N SER A 377 18.57 -36.54 -37.90
CA SER A 377 18.39 -37.77 -37.12
C SER A 377 19.60 -38.72 -37.24
N SER A 378 19.74 -39.60 -36.24
CA SER A 378 20.49 -40.88 -36.24
C SER A 378 21.96 -40.84 -35.77
N LEU A 379 22.16 -40.90 -34.45
CA LEU A 379 22.81 -42.02 -33.72
C LEU A 379 22.92 -41.71 -32.22
#